data_AF-A0A932RXI3-F1
#
_entry.id   AF-A0A932RXI3-F1
#
_cell.length_a   1.000
_cell.length_b   1.000
_cell.length_c   1.000
_cell.angle_alpha   90.00
_cell.angle_beta   90.00
_cell.angle_gamma   90.00
#
_symmetry.space_group_name_H-M   'P 1'
#
loop_
_entity.id
_entity.type
_entity.pdbx_description
1 polymer ?
#
loop_
_entity_poly.entity_id
_entity_poly.type
_entity_poly.pdbx_seq_one_letter_code
_entity_poly.pdbx_strand_id
1 'polypeptide(L)'
;MIERILADFGPVAGRSDLIAVRVDPTWAADGGWPEGRPPEDPVEPGDVVATLLGGRHEFVARLDEGVEYACWVVADQLQDGVMDDLARPWPELEDSEGRIVGVLEPQFEPLMLAHWALRGAPFCAVGHLHDAVAAAGWRFVAS
;
A
#
# COMPACT_ATOMS: atom_id res chain seq x y z
N MET A 1 4.65 3.02 10.62
CA MET A 1 4.45 2.31 9.35
C MET A 1 3.02 1.80 9.22
N ILE A 2 2.60 0.82 10.02
CA ILE A 2 1.27 0.21 9.93
C ILE A 2 0.14 1.24 9.97
N GLU A 3 0.16 2.16 10.94
CA GLU A 3 -0.84 3.23 11.05
C GLU A 3 -0.90 4.14 9.82
N ARG A 4 0.23 4.40 9.15
CA ARG A 4 0.28 5.19 7.90
C ARG A 4 -0.41 4.42 6.77
N ILE A 5 -0.07 3.15 6.60
CA ILE A 5 -0.71 2.31 5.60
C ILE A 5 -2.22 2.21 5.86
N LEU A 6 -2.63 1.95 7.09
CA LEU A 6 -4.05 1.89 7.45
C LEU A 6 -4.76 3.24 7.27
N ALA A 7 -4.07 4.37 7.39
CA ALA A 7 -4.67 5.68 7.13
C ALA A 7 -5.03 5.87 5.64
N ASP A 8 -4.16 5.44 4.73
CA ASP A 8 -4.41 5.56 3.29
C ASP A 8 -5.49 4.59 2.79
N PHE A 9 -5.55 3.40 3.38
CA PHE A 9 -6.42 2.35 2.87
C PHE A 9 -7.64 2.03 3.73
N GLY A 10 -7.69 2.46 4.99
CA GLY A 10 -8.81 2.20 5.90
C GLY A 10 -10.19 2.62 5.37
N PRO A 11 -10.31 3.72 4.59
CA PRO A 11 -11.56 4.12 3.96
C PRO A 11 -11.83 3.52 2.57
N VAL A 12 -10.97 2.64 2.04
CA VAL A 12 -11.12 2.11 0.66
C VAL A 12 -12.50 1.51 0.49
N ALA A 13 -13.32 2.16 -0.35
CA ALA A 13 -14.69 1.76 -0.65
C ALA A 13 -15.58 1.49 0.60
N GLY A 14 -15.28 2.12 1.75
CA GLY A 14 -16.01 1.88 3.00
C GLY A 14 -15.84 0.46 3.58
N ARG A 15 -14.84 -0.29 3.10
CA ARG A 15 -14.58 -1.69 3.45
C ARG A 15 -13.33 -1.80 4.33
N SER A 16 -13.51 -1.51 5.62
CA SER A 16 -12.45 -1.63 6.64
C SER A 16 -12.02 -3.09 6.90
N ASP A 17 -12.76 -4.05 6.38
CA ASP A 17 -12.50 -5.49 6.48
C ASP A 17 -11.46 -6.00 5.47
N LEU A 18 -11.00 -5.17 4.53
CA LEU A 18 -10.10 -5.62 3.47
C LEU A 18 -8.63 -5.70 3.87
N ILE A 19 -8.21 -5.10 4.99
CA ILE A 19 -6.77 -4.93 5.28
C ILE A 19 -6.46 -5.27 6.73
N ALA A 20 -5.49 -6.17 6.92
CA ALA A 20 -4.99 -6.58 8.23
C ALA A 20 -3.47 -6.67 8.21
N VAL A 21 -2.77 -5.57 8.51
CA VAL A 21 -1.31 -5.59 8.61
C VAL A 21 -0.89 -6.10 9.99
N ARG A 22 -0.15 -7.20 10.03
CA ARG A 22 0.46 -7.75 11.26
C ARG A 22 1.98 -7.65 11.18
N VAL A 23 2.66 -7.90 12.30
CA VAL A 23 4.12 -8.14 12.33
C VAL A 23 4.28 -9.55 12.85
N ASP A 24 4.75 -10.47 12.01
CA ASP A 24 4.98 -11.86 12.40
C ASP A 24 6.47 -12.20 12.31
N PRO A 25 7.22 -12.12 13.42
CA PRO A 25 8.63 -12.48 13.45
C PRO A 25 8.88 -14.00 13.39
N THR A 26 7.83 -14.83 13.47
CA THR A 26 7.94 -16.30 13.50
C THR A 26 7.73 -16.98 12.15
N TRP A 27 7.29 -16.24 11.12
CA TRP A 27 7.02 -16.79 9.79
C TRP A 27 8.25 -17.43 9.11
N ALA A 28 9.45 -16.86 9.32
CA ALA A 28 10.71 -17.44 8.86
C ALA A 28 10.99 -18.85 9.44
N ALA A 29 10.46 -19.14 10.63
CA ALA A 29 10.69 -20.39 11.34
C ALA A 29 9.77 -21.52 10.89
N ASP A 30 8.62 -21.20 10.28
CA ASP A 30 7.58 -22.17 9.93
C ASP A 30 7.67 -22.65 8.47
N GLY A 31 8.67 -22.20 7.71
CA GLY A 31 8.96 -22.69 6.35
C GLY A 31 7.91 -22.32 5.29
N GLY A 32 7.01 -21.39 5.60
CA GLY A 32 6.09 -20.81 4.62
C GLY A 32 6.86 -19.96 3.61
N TRP A 33 6.72 -20.27 2.33
CA TRP A 33 7.17 -19.41 1.24
C TRP A 33 5.94 -18.73 0.64
N PRO A 34 5.99 -17.45 0.23
CA PRO A 34 4.87 -16.84 -0.46
C PRO A 34 4.71 -17.54 -1.82
N GLU A 35 3.49 -17.79 -2.26
CA GLU A 35 3.27 -18.17 -3.66
C GLU A 35 3.84 -17.07 -4.57
N GLY A 36 4.89 -17.41 -5.34
CA GLY A 36 5.52 -16.48 -6.30
C GLY A 36 6.96 -16.05 -5.99
N ARG A 37 7.58 -16.45 -4.87
CA ARG A 37 9.00 -16.10 -4.59
C ARG A 37 9.96 -17.24 -4.95
N PRO A 38 11.09 -16.98 -5.62
CA PRO A 38 12.17 -17.95 -5.71
C PRO A 38 12.84 -18.13 -4.33
N PRO A 39 13.32 -19.34 -3.99
CA PRO A 39 13.75 -19.76 -2.63
C PRO A 39 15.05 -19.10 -2.10
N GLU A 40 15.43 -17.94 -2.63
CA GLU A 40 16.80 -17.41 -2.51
C GLU A 40 16.95 -16.31 -1.44
N ASP A 41 15.83 -15.82 -0.89
CA ASP A 41 15.82 -14.80 0.16
C ASP A 41 15.08 -15.31 1.41
N PRO A 42 15.81 -15.81 2.43
CA PRO A 42 15.20 -16.16 3.71
C PRO A 42 14.65 -14.90 4.40
N VAL A 43 13.51 -15.03 5.07
CA VAL A 43 12.98 -13.99 5.97
C VAL A 43 13.85 -13.95 7.21
N GLU A 44 14.27 -12.74 7.61
CA GLU A 44 15.18 -12.54 8.72
C GLU A 44 14.45 -12.06 9.99
N PRO A 45 15.01 -12.34 11.18
CA PRO A 45 14.51 -11.76 12.43
C PRO A 45 14.57 -10.21 12.37
N GLY A 46 13.41 -9.58 12.17
CA GLY A 46 13.28 -8.13 11.99
C GLY A 46 12.42 -7.71 10.80
N ASP A 47 12.11 -8.64 9.89
CA ASP A 47 11.22 -8.38 8.76
C ASP A 47 9.76 -8.19 9.21
N VAL A 48 9.02 -7.33 8.50
CA VAL A 48 7.57 -7.16 8.71
C VAL A 48 6.84 -7.98 7.65
N VAL A 49 6.11 -9.01 8.11
CA VAL A 49 5.19 -9.76 7.24
C VAL A 49 3.84 -9.04 7.20
N ALA A 50 3.53 -8.39 6.09
CA ALA A 50 2.23 -7.77 5.89
C ALA A 50 1.28 -8.77 5.19
N THR A 51 0.15 -9.08 5.84
CA THR A 51 -0.95 -9.85 5.25
C THR A 51 -1.96 -8.88 4.65
N LEU A 52 -2.39 -9.11 3.41
CA LEU A 52 -3.45 -8.35 2.77
C LEU A 52 -4.72 -9.18 2.55
N LEU A 53 -5.82 -8.48 2.35
CA LEU A 53 -7.06 -8.97 1.74
C LEU A 53 -7.72 -10.13 2.50
N GLY A 54 -8.30 -9.87 3.68
CA GLY A 54 -9.12 -10.88 4.37
C GLY A 54 -8.39 -12.22 4.62
N GLY A 55 -7.05 -12.23 4.64
CA GLY A 55 -6.20 -13.42 4.75
C GLY A 55 -5.87 -14.14 3.44
N ARG A 56 -6.09 -13.53 2.27
CA ARG A 56 -5.87 -14.16 0.95
C ARG A 56 -4.46 -14.01 0.40
N HIS A 57 -3.75 -12.94 0.73
CA HIS A 57 -2.39 -12.69 0.24
C HIS A 57 -1.46 -12.32 1.40
N GLU A 58 -0.25 -12.89 1.41
CA GLU A 58 0.79 -12.57 2.39
C GLU A 58 2.08 -12.21 1.66
N PHE A 59 2.74 -11.14 2.09
CA PHE A 59 4.07 -10.81 1.60
C PHE A 59 4.96 -10.24 2.71
N VAL A 60 6.24 -10.15 2.39
CA VAL A 60 7.27 -9.71 3.31
C VAL A 60 7.74 -8.32 2.89
N ALA A 61 7.65 -7.36 3.80
CA ALA A 61 8.27 -6.06 3.69
C ALA A 61 9.51 -6.03 4.59
N ARG A 62 10.69 -6.06 3.97
CA ARG A 62 11.97 -6.07 4.70
C ARG A 62 12.22 -4.71 5.33
N LEU A 63 12.64 -4.69 6.60
CA LEU A 63 12.93 -3.44 7.32
C LEU A 63 14.40 -3.02 7.24
N ASP A 64 15.29 -3.90 6.79
CA ASP A 64 16.72 -3.65 6.58
C ASP A 64 16.97 -2.58 5.50
N GLU A 65 16.11 -2.51 4.48
CA GLU A 65 16.08 -1.45 3.46
C GLU A 65 15.46 -0.13 3.97
N GLY A 66 14.94 -0.14 5.20
CA GLY A 66 14.39 1.03 5.90
C GLY A 66 12.87 1.12 5.86
N VAL A 67 12.32 1.89 6.82
CA VAL A 67 10.86 1.99 7.03
C VAL A 67 10.13 2.57 5.83
N GLU A 68 10.72 3.51 5.10
CA GLU A 68 10.07 4.10 3.91
C GLU A 68 10.01 3.11 2.75
N TYR A 69 11.07 2.33 2.53
CA TYR A 69 11.04 1.25 1.55
C TYR A 69 9.92 0.25 1.87
N ALA A 70 9.83 -0.18 3.14
CA ALA A 70 8.76 -1.06 3.58
C ALA A 70 7.36 -0.42 3.43
N CYS A 71 7.20 0.88 3.68
CA CYS A 71 5.92 1.58 3.43
C CYS A 71 5.54 1.55 1.94
N TRP A 72 6.50 1.78 1.05
CA TRP A 72 6.27 1.75 -0.40
C TRP A 72 5.86 0.35 -0.86
N VAL A 73 6.63 -0.70 -0.52
CA VAL A 73 6.30 -2.08 -0.87
C VAL A 73 4.91 -2.46 -0.39
N VAL A 74 4.56 -2.11 0.85
CA VAL A 74 3.24 -2.44 1.39
C VAL A 74 2.13 -1.70 0.65
N ALA A 75 2.32 -0.41 0.33
CA ALA A 75 1.34 0.38 -0.40
C ALA A 75 1.16 -0.12 -1.85
N ASP A 76 2.24 -0.50 -2.52
CA ASP A 76 2.24 -1.07 -3.88
C ASP A 76 1.43 -2.37 -3.95
N GLN A 77 1.74 -3.33 -3.08
CA GLN A 77 1.04 -4.61 -3.04
C GLN A 77 -0.43 -4.46 -2.62
N LEU A 78 -0.73 -3.53 -1.71
CA LEU A 78 -2.11 -3.23 -1.32
C LEU A 78 -2.91 -2.60 -2.44
N GLN A 79 -2.29 -1.70 -3.19
CA GLN A 79 -2.93 -1.07 -4.33
C GLN A 79 -3.32 -2.13 -5.36
N ASP A 80 -2.41 -3.04 -5.70
CA ASP A 80 -2.68 -4.14 -6.63
C ASP A 80 -3.86 -4.99 -6.18
N GLY A 81 -3.84 -5.44 -4.92
CA GLY A 81 -4.94 -6.22 -4.35
C GLY A 81 -6.28 -5.49 -4.30
N VAL A 82 -6.28 -4.18 -4.05
CA VAL A 82 -7.49 -3.35 -4.10
C VAL A 82 -7.99 -3.21 -5.54
N MET A 83 -7.11 -3.03 -6.52
CA MET A 83 -7.50 -2.94 -7.93
C MET A 83 -8.13 -4.24 -8.42
N ASP A 84 -7.60 -5.40 -8.00
CA ASP A 84 -8.15 -6.71 -8.29
C ASP A 84 -9.55 -6.88 -7.69
N ASP A 85 -9.72 -6.57 -6.40
CA ASP A 85 -11.01 -6.70 -5.70
C ASP A 85 -12.09 -5.75 -6.26
N LEU A 86 -11.69 -4.53 -6.66
CA LEU A 86 -12.61 -3.55 -7.24
C LEU A 86 -12.78 -3.73 -8.76
N ALA A 87 -11.94 -4.53 -9.41
CA ALA A 87 -11.82 -4.66 -10.87
C ALA A 87 -11.66 -3.30 -11.59
N ARG A 88 -10.91 -2.37 -10.98
CA ARG A 88 -10.70 -1.01 -11.50
C ARG A 88 -9.44 -0.34 -10.91
N PRO A 89 -8.90 0.71 -11.54
CA PRO A 89 -7.79 1.46 -10.97
C PRO A 89 -8.14 2.10 -9.63
N TRP A 90 -7.19 2.09 -8.70
CA TRP A 90 -7.31 2.72 -7.39
C TRP A 90 -5.93 3.23 -6.93
N PRO A 91 -5.80 4.41 -6.29
CA PRO A 91 -6.86 5.40 -6.10
C PRO A 91 -7.01 6.25 -7.37
N GLU A 92 -8.15 6.10 -8.04
CA GLU A 92 -8.54 6.98 -9.13
C GLU A 92 -9.22 8.23 -8.56
N LEU A 93 -8.80 9.40 -9.04
CA LEU A 93 -9.21 10.69 -8.51
C LEU A 93 -10.04 11.46 -9.54
N GLU A 94 -11.06 12.17 -9.06
CA GLU A 94 -11.85 13.13 -9.82
C GLU A 94 -11.82 14.52 -9.18
N ASP A 95 -11.95 15.55 -10.02
CA ASP A 95 -12.09 16.93 -9.56
C ASP A 95 -13.54 17.23 -9.10
N SER A 96 -13.78 18.48 -8.71
CA SER A 96 -15.10 18.95 -8.31
C SER A 96 -16.15 18.93 -9.42
N GLU A 97 -15.73 18.86 -10.69
CA GLU A 97 -16.60 18.76 -11.86
C GLU A 97 -16.85 17.30 -12.28
N GLY A 98 -16.26 16.33 -11.58
CA GLY A 98 -16.35 14.90 -11.90
C GLY A 98 -15.45 14.48 -13.06
N ARG A 99 -14.43 15.28 -13.40
CA ARG A 99 -13.45 14.91 -14.43
C ARG A 99 -12.32 14.12 -13.78
N ILE A 100 -11.89 13.06 -14.45
CA ILE A 100 -10.76 12.24 -13.99
C ILE A 100 -9.48 13.07 -14.00
N VAL A 101 -8.85 13.16 -12.84
CA VAL A 101 -7.53 13.78 -12.62
C VAL A 101 -6.43 12.78 -12.96
N GLY A 102 -6.59 11.54 -12.51
CA GLY A 102 -5.69 10.43 -12.77
C GLY A 102 -5.73 9.37 -11.68
N VAL A 103 -4.84 8.40 -11.79
CA VAL A 103 -4.62 7.35 -10.80
C VAL A 103 -3.28 7.64 -10.12
N LEU A 104 -3.25 7.60 -8.79
CA LEU A 104 -1.97 7.72 -8.08
C LEU A 104 -1.26 6.37 -8.05
N GLU A 105 0.06 6.40 -7.98
CA GLU A 105 0.90 5.21 -7.86
C GLU A 105 1.85 5.42 -6.68
N PRO A 106 2.07 4.41 -5.81
CA PRO A 106 3.06 4.51 -4.76
C PRO A 106 4.45 4.43 -5.39
N GLN A 107 5.31 5.37 -5.02
CA GLN A 107 6.69 5.45 -5.50
C GLN A 107 7.65 5.65 -4.33
N PHE A 108 8.89 5.24 -4.58
CA PHE A 108 10.00 5.37 -3.66
C PHE A 108 11.27 5.78 -4.40
N GLU A 109 11.97 6.75 -3.83
CA GLU A 109 13.31 7.14 -4.25
C GLU A 109 14.25 7.08 -3.04
N PRO A 110 15.52 6.66 -3.21
CA PRO A 110 16.48 6.65 -2.12
C PRO A 110 16.56 8.03 -1.43
N LEU A 111 16.54 8.03 -0.09
CA LEU A 111 16.56 9.22 0.77
C LEU A 111 15.25 10.05 0.78
N MET A 112 14.20 9.61 0.09
CA MET A 112 12.86 10.21 0.17
C MET A 112 11.91 9.38 1.02
N LEU A 113 10.82 10.03 1.45
CA LEU A 113 9.68 9.34 2.02
C LEU A 113 8.95 8.55 0.92
N ALA A 114 8.41 7.39 1.27
CA ALA A 114 7.44 6.71 0.42
C ALA A 114 6.26 7.64 0.18
N HIS A 115 5.84 7.76 -1.07
CA HIS A 115 4.83 8.73 -1.47
C HIS A 115 3.92 8.19 -2.56
N TRP A 116 2.72 8.75 -2.62
CA TRP A 116 1.87 8.66 -3.79
C TRP A 116 2.32 9.66 -4.83
N ALA A 117 2.42 9.25 -6.07
CA ALA A 117 2.78 10.09 -7.20
C ALA A 117 1.61 10.20 -8.19
N LEU A 118 1.44 11.38 -8.77
CA LEU A 118 0.51 11.60 -9.88
C LEU A 118 1.32 11.90 -11.13
N ARG A 119 1.23 11.02 -12.15
CA ARG A 119 1.96 11.18 -13.42
C ARG A 119 3.47 11.36 -13.23
N GLY A 120 4.04 10.59 -12.31
CA GLY A 120 5.48 10.60 -11.99
C GLY A 120 5.95 11.79 -11.15
N ALA A 121 5.05 12.65 -10.67
CA ALA A 121 5.39 13.71 -9.74
C ALA A 121 4.90 13.35 -8.32
N PRO A 122 5.72 13.52 -7.27
CA PRO A 122 5.30 13.30 -5.89
C PRO A 122 4.08 14.16 -5.54
N PHE A 123 3.06 13.52 -4.97
CA PHE A 123 1.81 14.18 -4.54
C PHE A 123 1.73 14.30 -3.02
N CYS A 124 1.81 13.18 -2.29
CA CYS A 124 1.80 13.17 -0.83
C CYS A 124 2.55 11.97 -0.27
N ALA A 125 3.06 12.07 0.96
CA ALA A 125 3.65 10.92 1.65
C ALA A 125 2.58 9.84 1.91
N VAL A 126 3.00 8.57 1.91
CA VAL A 126 2.16 7.45 2.36
C VAL A 126 1.74 7.69 3.81
N GLY A 127 0.45 7.57 4.09
CA GLY A 127 -0.24 7.91 5.34
C GLY A 127 -1.00 9.22 5.34
N HIS A 128 -0.96 9.96 4.24
CA HIS A 128 -1.60 11.27 4.11
C HIS A 128 -2.53 11.39 2.89
N LEU A 129 -2.87 10.27 2.25
CA LEU A 129 -3.60 10.25 0.98
C LEU A 129 -4.95 10.97 1.06
N HIS A 130 -5.77 10.64 2.06
CA HIS A 130 -7.10 11.23 2.22
C HIS A 130 -7.07 12.74 2.48
N ASP A 131 -6.19 13.17 3.38
CA ASP A 131 -6.03 14.59 3.72
C ASP A 131 -5.51 15.38 2.51
N ALA A 132 -4.56 14.82 1.76
CA ALA A 132 -3.99 15.46 0.56
C ALA A 132 -5.03 15.58 -0.56
N VAL A 133 -5.82 14.52 -0.81
CA VAL A 133 -6.92 14.54 -1.79
C VAL A 133 -7.97 15.58 -1.41
N ALA A 134 -8.35 15.63 -0.13
CA ALA A 134 -9.29 16.63 0.37
C ALA A 134 -8.75 18.07 0.22
N ALA A 135 -7.47 18.29 0.58
CA ALA A 135 -6.82 19.59 0.44
C ALA A 135 -6.68 20.05 -1.03
N ALA A 136 -6.53 19.10 -1.96
CA ALA A 136 -6.52 19.38 -3.40
C ALA A 136 -7.92 19.66 -3.98
N GLY A 137 -8.99 19.51 -3.19
CA GLY A 137 -10.37 19.65 -3.66
C GLY A 137 -10.81 18.51 -4.59
N TRP A 138 -10.13 17.37 -4.49
CA TRP A 138 -10.42 16.17 -5.28
C TRP A 138 -11.20 15.15 -4.45
N ARG A 139 -11.71 14.13 -5.13
CA ARG A 139 -12.42 13.01 -4.52
C ARG A 139 -11.92 11.71 -5.12
N PHE A 140 -11.93 10.65 -4.33
CA PHE A 140 -11.81 9.31 -4.87
C PHE A 140 -13.06 9.03 -5.72
N VAL A 141 -12.86 8.49 -6.91
CA VAL A 141 -13.98 8.02 -7.72
C VAL A 141 -14.65 6.88 -6.97
N ALA A 142 -15.93 7.03 -6.62
CA ALA A 142 -16.67 6.02 -5.85
C ALA A 142 -16.70 4.68 -6.60
N SER A 143 -16.43 3.58 -5.87
CA SER A 143 -16.54 2.20 -6.36
C SER A 143 -17.87 1.61 -5.93
#